data_AF-T1CA16-F1
#
_entry.id   AF-T1CA16-F1
#
_cell.length_a   1.000
_cell.length_b   1.000
_cell.length_c   1.000
_cell.angle_alpha   90.00
_cell.angle_beta   90.00
_cell.angle_gamma   90.00
#
_symmetry.space_group_name_H-M   'P 1'
#
loop_
_entity.id
_entity.type
_entity.pdbx_description
1 polymer ?
#
loop_
_entity_poly.entity_id
_entity_poly.type
_entity_poly.pdbx_seq_one_letter_code
_entity_poly.pdbx_strand_id
1 'polypeptide(L)'
;MHPYIAYAALMGLHVVHVFTHDSIALGEDGPTHQPVEQLANLRAVPNLIVIRPADVNETAVAWRVALETRDRPIVLVLTRQDLPTLDRSRYAAADGLRRGAYVLSDAPNARPEPILLASGSEVGLIVAAAERL
;
A
#
# COMPACT_ATOMS: atom_id res chain seq x y z
N MET A 1 -15.60 -6.81 -11.72
CA MET A 1 -15.77 -5.47 -11.11
C MET A 1 -14.95 -4.37 -11.77
N HIS A 2 -13.85 -4.68 -12.47
CA HIS A 2 -12.94 -3.69 -13.07
C HIS A 2 -13.61 -2.52 -13.84
N PRO A 3 -14.59 -2.75 -14.75
CA PRO A 3 -15.24 -1.64 -15.46
C PRO A 3 -15.90 -0.60 -14.53
N TYR A 4 -16.48 -1.05 -13.41
CA TYR A 4 -17.18 -0.17 -12.48
C TYR A 4 -16.22 0.73 -11.70
N ILE A 5 -15.02 0.26 -11.40
CA ILE A 5 -13.96 1.05 -10.75
C ILE A 5 -13.51 2.16 -11.69
N ALA A 6 -13.28 1.81 -12.96
CA ALA A 6 -12.93 2.79 -13.99
C ALA A 6 -14.06 3.82 -14.21
N TYR A 7 -15.32 3.40 -14.18
CA TYR A 7 -16.46 4.32 -14.26
C TYR A 7 -16.55 5.25 -13.04
N ALA A 8 -16.35 4.73 -11.83
CA ALA A 8 -16.30 5.56 -10.62
C ALA A 8 -15.16 6.60 -10.71
N ALA A 9 -14.01 6.20 -11.24
CA ALA A 9 -12.87 7.09 -11.44
C ALA A 9 -13.16 8.17 -12.48
N LEU A 10 -13.78 7.80 -13.59
CA LEU A 10 -14.21 8.73 -14.65
C LEU A 10 -15.23 9.75 -14.16
N MET A 11 -16.17 9.32 -13.32
CA MET A 11 -17.23 10.17 -12.76
C MET A 11 -16.79 10.97 -11.52
N GLY A 12 -15.56 10.77 -11.03
CA GLY A 12 -15.07 11.42 -9.81
C GLY A 12 -15.84 11.01 -8.54
N LEU A 13 -16.34 9.78 -8.49
CA LEU A 13 -17.16 9.32 -7.37
C LEU A 13 -16.29 8.93 -6.17
N HIS A 14 -16.70 9.39 -4.99
CA HIS A 14 -16.17 8.90 -3.73
C HIS A 14 -16.68 7.48 -3.44
N VAL A 15 -15.87 6.47 -3.79
CA VAL A 15 -16.11 5.06 -3.48
C VAL A 15 -14.84 4.46 -2.90
N VAL A 16 -14.96 3.78 -1.75
CA VAL A 16 -13.86 3.06 -1.12
C VAL A 16 -14.01 1.56 -1.38
N HIS A 17 -13.10 0.99 -2.16
CA HIS A 17 -13.01 -0.44 -2.42
C HIS A 17 -12.03 -1.10 -1.45
N VAL A 18 -12.45 -2.17 -0.79
CA VAL A 18 -11.62 -2.93 0.15
C VAL A 18 -11.28 -4.28 -0.46
N PHE A 19 -10.03 -4.45 -0.90
CA PHE A 19 -9.51 -5.67 -1.52
C PHE A 19 -8.55 -6.37 -0.58
N THR A 20 -9.00 -7.43 0.07
CA THR A 20 -8.17 -8.31 0.90
C THR A 20 -7.49 -9.40 0.07
N HIS A 21 -6.59 -10.17 0.68
CA HIS A 21 -5.90 -11.30 0.04
C HIS A 21 -5.08 -10.85 -1.18
N ASP A 22 -4.22 -9.86 -0.96
CA ASP A 22 -3.56 -9.08 -2.01
C ASP A 22 -2.43 -9.76 -2.79
N SER A 23 -2.03 -10.98 -2.44
CA SER A 23 -0.80 -11.58 -2.95
C SER A 23 -0.78 -13.10 -2.87
N ILE A 24 0.33 -13.70 -3.31
CA ILE A 24 0.62 -15.14 -3.19
C ILE A 24 0.61 -15.65 -1.74
N ALA A 25 0.73 -14.75 -0.75
CA ALA A 25 0.61 -15.10 0.67
C ALA A 25 -0.78 -15.61 1.06
N LEU A 26 -1.75 -15.54 0.14
CA LEU A 26 -3.02 -16.27 0.25
C LEU A 26 -2.83 -17.78 0.42
N GLY A 27 -1.79 -18.39 -0.16
CA GLY A 27 -1.49 -19.81 0.07
C GLY A 27 -2.36 -20.77 -0.76
N GLU A 28 -3.06 -21.68 -0.09
CA GLU A 28 -3.58 -22.93 -0.64
C GLU A 28 -4.67 -22.77 -1.71
N ASP A 29 -5.36 -21.64 -1.74
CA ASP A 29 -6.39 -21.33 -2.75
C ASP A 29 -5.82 -21.21 -4.18
N GLY A 30 -4.50 -21.10 -4.30
CA GLY A 30 -3.77 -21.29 -5.55
C GLY A 30 -3.90 -20.15 -6.57
N PRO A 31 -3.41 -20.37 -7.80
CA PRO A 31 -3.11 -19.29 -8.76
C PRO A 31 -4.35 -18.55 -9.27
N THR A 32 -5.54 -19.14 -9.18
CA THR A 32 -6.79 -18.49 -9.59
C THR A 32 -7.24 -17.41 -8.61
N HIS A 33 -6.75 -17.45 -7.36
CA HIS A 33 -7.12 -16.51 -6.30
C HIS A 33 -5.98 -15.57 -5.91
N GLN A 34 -4.74 -15.88 -6.30
CA GLN A 34 -3.56 -15.11 -5.95
C GLN A 34 -3.35 -13.96 -6.93
N PRO A 35 -3.45 -12.69 -6.48
CA PRO A 35 -3.18 -11.55 -7.34
C PRO A 35 -1.71 -11.48 -7.76
N VAL A 36 -1.46 -11.10 -9.02
CA VAL A 36 -0.14 -10.87 -9.61
C VAL A 36 -0.08 -9.49 -10.28
N GLU A 37 -0.97 -9.24 -11.25
CA GLU A 37 -0.97 -8.05 -12.10
C GLU A 37 -1.99 -6.97 -11.68
N GLN A 38 -2.89 -7.29 -10.75
CA GLN A 38 -4.02 -6.46 -10.36
C GLN A 38 -3.57 -5.10 -9.82
N LEU A 39 -2.45 -5.05 -9.06
CA LEU A 39 -1.89 -3.79 -8.58
C LEU A 39 -1.42 -2.88 -9.73
N ALA A 40 -0.72 -3.44 -10.72
CA ALA A 40 -0.25 -2.68 -11.88
C ALA A 40 -1.43 -2.18 -12.71
N ASN A 41 -2.42 -3.03 -12.92
CA ASN A 41 -3.64 -2.71 -13.64
C ASN A 41 -4.44 -1.59 -12.95
N LEU A 42 -4.65 -1.66 -11.64
CA LEU A 42 -5.34 -0.61 -10.88
C LEU A 42 -4.56 0.71 -10.89
N ARG A 43 -3.24 0.68 -10.73
CA ARG A 43 -2.39 1.89 -10.78
C ARG A 43 -2.40 2.58 -12.14
N ALA A 44 -2.72 1.86 -13.21
CA ALA A 44 -2.86 2.43 -14.54
C ALA A 44 -4.22 3.10 -14.79
N VAL A 45 -5.21 2.95 -13.91
CA VAL A 45 -6.51 3.62 -14.04
C VAL A 45 -6.37 5.11 -13.68
N PRO A 46 -6.68 6.04 -14.61
CA PRO A 46 -6.65 7.47 -14.31
C PRO A 46 -7.64 7.84 -13.22
N ASN A 47 -7.29 8.81 -12.37
CA ASN A 47 -8.13 9.28 -11.27
C ASN A 47 -8.57 8.18 -10.28
N LEU A 48 -7.71 7.19 -10.03
CA LEU A 48 -7.91 6.17 -9.00
C LEU A 48 -6.76 6.24 -7.99
N ILE A 49 -7.08 6.30 -6.69
CA ILE A 49 -6.07 6.14 -5.64
C ILE A 49 -5.96 4.67 -5.29
N VAL A 50 -4.75 4.13 -5.28
CA VAL A 50 -4.45 2.76 -4.86
C VAL A 50 -3.48 2.80 -3.68
N ILE A 51 -3.92 2.33 -2.52
CA ILE A 51 -3.13 2.32 -1.29
C ILE A 51 -2.93 0.88 -0.85
N ARG A 52 -1.66 0.48 -0.66
CA ARG A 52 -1.28 -0.82 -0.13
C ARG A 52 -0.44 -0.63 1.14
N PRO A 53 -1.08 -0.51 2.32
CA PRO A 53 -0.42 -0.14 3.57
C PRO A 53 0.47 -1.26 4.12
N ALA A 54 1.57 -0.88 4.75
CA ALA A 54 2.61 -1.77 5.25
C ALA A 54 2.33 -2.38 6.64
N ASP A 55 1.54 -1.70 7.47
CA ASP A 55 1.21 -2.14 8.83
C ASP A 55 -0.15 -1.57 9.28
N VAL A 56 -0.53 -1.83 10.53
CA VAL A 56 -1.77 -1.33 11.14
C VAL A 56 -1.82 0.21 11.18
N ASN A 57 -0.69 0.88 11.41
CA ASN A 57 -0.63 2.34 11.51
C ASN A 57 -0.87 2.99 10.14
N GLU A 58 -0.22 2.49 9.10
CA GLU A 58 -0.47 2.92 7.73
C GLU A 58 -1.89 2.59 7.30
N THR A 59 -2.44 1.45 7.71
CA THR A 59 -3.84 1.10 7.41
C THR A 59 -4.81 2.13 8.02
N ALA A 60 -4.56 2.59 9.25
CA ALA A 60 -5.35 3.64 9.87
C ALA A 60 -5.26 4.97 9.10
N VAL A 61 -4.07 5.36 8.63
CA VAL A 61 -3.88 6.57 7.81
C VAL A 61 -4.52 6.40 6.43
N ALA A 62 -4.43 5.23 5.82
CA ALA A 62 -5.05 4.91 4.53
C ALA A 62 -6.57 5.07 4.58
N TRP A 63 -7.20 4.63 5.68
CA TRP A 63 -8.63 4.88 5.92
C TRP A 63 -8.96 6.37 6.09
N ARG A 64 -8.12 7.15 6.78
CA ARG A 64 -8.31 8.61 6.87
C ARG A 64 -8.25 9.25 5.48
N VAL A 65 -7.23 8.93 4.68
CA VAL A 65 -7.10 9.39 3.30
C VAL A 65 -8.33 8.99 2.47
N ALA A 66 -8.80 7.76 2.62
CA ALA A 66 -9.98 7.28 1.93
C ALA A 66 -11.23 8.09 2.28
N LEU A 67 -11.46 8.43 3.55
CA LEU A 67 -12.64 9.19 4.01
C LEU A 67 -12.57 10.70 3.69
N GLU A 68 -11.35 11.26 3.64
CA GLU A 68 -11.10 12.67 3.35
C GLU A 68 -11.13 12.98 1.84
N THR A 69 -10.76 12.03 1.00
CA THR A 69 -10.77 12.19 -0.47
C THR A 69 -12.20 12.13 -0.99
N ARG A 70 -12.71 13.18 -1.65
CA ARG A 70 -14.12 13.26 -2.09
C ARG A 70 -14.34 13.27 -3.60
N ASP A 71 -13.28 13.40 -4.39
CA ASP A 71 -13.33 13.66 -5.84
C ASP A 71 -12.89 12.47 -6.71
N ARG A 72 -12.58 11.32 -6.09
CA ARG A 72 -12.12 10.11 -6.78
C ARG A 72 -12.27 8.86 -5.91
N PRO A 73 -12.37 7.67 -6.53
CA PRO A 73 -12.39 6.42 -5.81
C PRO A 73 -11.01 6.05 -5.24
N ILE A 74 -11.06 5.21 -4.21
CA ILE A 74 -9.89 4.68 -3.50
C ILE A 74 -9.99 3.16 -3.47
N VAL A 75 -8.88 2.47 -3.71
CA VAL A 75 -8.72 1.03 -3.46
C VAL A 75 -7.73 0.83 -2.33
N LEU A 76 -8.21 0.23 -1.25
CA LEU A 76 -7.38 -0.28 -0.16
C LEU A 76 -7.04 -1.73 -0.44
N VAL A 77 -5.75 -2.03 -0.60
CA VAL A 77 -5.23 -3.36 -0.90
C VAL A 77 -4.59 -3.95 0.35
N LEU A 78 -5.20 -4.97 0.93
CA LEU A 78 -4.94 -5.49 2.27
C LEU A 78 -4.49 -6.95 2.22
N THR A 79 -3.57 -7.30 3.12
CA THR A 79 -3.02 -8.65 3.23
C THR A 79 -4.01 -9.64 3.86
N ARG A 80 -3.77 -10.93 3.67
CA ARG A 80 -4.44 -12.01 4.45
C ARG A 80 -3.74 -12.20 5.79
N GLN A 81 -2.42 -12.26 5.73
CA GLN A 81 -1.51 -12.60 6.80
C GLN A 81 -1.24 -11.41 7.72
N ASP A 82 -0.85 -11.72 8.96
CA ASP A 82 -0.37 -10.75 9.92
C ASP A 82 0.92 -10.09 9.43
N LEU A 83 1.02 -8.78 9.64
CA LEU A 83 2.22 -7.99 9.40
C LEU A 83 2.75 -7.43 10.73
N PRO A 84 4.08 -7.34 10.89
CA PRO A 84 4.65 -6.69 12.07
C PRO A 84 4.26 -5.21 12.10
N THR A 85 3.95 -4.71 13.29
CA THR A 85 3.74 -3.27 13.50
C THR A 85 5.10 -2.57 13.52
N LEU A 86 5.29 -1.56 12.68
CA LEU A 86 6.55 -0.82 12.61
C LEU A 86 6.68 0.10 13.84
N ASP A 87 7.80 0.00 14.55
CA ASP A 87 8.10 0.85 15.70
C ASP A 87 8.35 2.29 15.26
N ARG A 88 7.39 3.17 15.54
CA ARG A 88 7.42 4.58 15.15
C ARG A 88 8.32 5.46 16.03
N SER A 89 8.94 4.89 17.07
CA SER A 89 10.05 5.56 17.76
C SER A 89 11.36 5.47 16.97
N ARG A 90 11.48 4.45 16.11
CA ARG A 90 12.64 4.19 15.25
C ARG A 90 12.40 4.61 13.80
N TYR A 91 11.20 4.33 13.28
CA TYR A 91 10.83 4.60 11.91
C TYR A 91 9.94 5.84 11.79
N ALA A 92 9.97 6.48 10.63
CA ALA A 92 9.14 7.65 10.36
C ALA A 92 7.65 7.39 10.59
N ALA A 93 6.92 8.44 10.97
CA ALA A 93 5.50 8.37 11.26
C ALA A 93 4.68 7.88 10.06
N ALA A 94 3.65 7.07 10.33
CA ALA A 94 2.75 6.53 9.31
C ALA A 94 2.00 7.61 8.50
N ASP A 95 1.89 8.84 9.03
CA ASP A 95 1.28 9.97 8.32
C ASP A 95 2.01 10.30 7.00
N GLY A 96 3.26 9.85 6.84
CA GLY A 96 3.98 9.88 5.57
C GLY A 96 3.24 9.21 4.40
N LEU A 97 2.34 8.26 4.67
CA LEU A 97 1.50 7.62 3.66
C LEU A 97 0.67 8.62 2.85
N ARG A 98 0.27 9.76 3.42
CA ARG A 98 -0.48 10.82 2.73
C ARG A 98 0.27 11.38 1.51
N ARG A 99 1.59 11.24 1.46
CA ARG A 99 2.45 11.67 0.34
C ARG A 99 2.58 10.61 -0.76
N GLY A 100 1.98 9.43 -0.59
CA GLY A 100 2.09 8.29 -1.50
C GLY A 100 3.36 7.46 -1.26
N ALA A 101 4.52 8.11 -1.15
CA ALA A 101 5.77 7.50 -0.74
C ALA A 101 6.52 8.40 0.25
N TYR A 102 7.26 7.80 1.18
CA TYR A 102 8.06 8.52 2.16
C TYR A 102 9.28 7.72 2.60
N VAL A 103 10.30 8.43 3.09
CA VAL A 103 11.48 7.81 3.71
C VAL A 103 11.05 7.25 5.07
N LEU A 104 11.02 5.93 5.18
CA LEU A 104 10.67 5.21 6.41
C LEU A 104 11.85 5.18 7.40
N SER A 105 13.05 4.94 6.86
CA SER A 105 14.33 4.95 7.56
C SER A 105 15.35 5.58 6.60
N ASP A 106 16.19 6.47 7.10
CA ASP A 106 17.22 7.12 6.29
C ASP A 106 18.60 6.53 6.61
N ALA A 107 19.51 6.65 5.65
CA ALA A 107 20.91 6.26 5.83
C ALA A 107 21.65 7.26 6.74
N PRO A 108 22.76 6.84 7.41
CA PRO A 108 23.61 7.77 8.14
C PRO A 108 24.01 8.96 7.24
N ASN A 109 23.90 10.17 7.78
CA ASN A 109 24.20 11.43 7.08
C ASN A 109 23.34 11.71 5.82
N ALA A 110 22.19 11.06 5.66
CA ALA A 110 21.27 11.25 4.52
C ALA A 110 21.93 11.02 3.14
N ARG A 111 22.86 10.05 3.06
CA ARG A 111 23.57 9.67 1.83
C ARG A 111 23.43 8.16 1.60
N PRO A 112 22.30 7.70 1.05
CA PRO A 112 22.10 6.29 0.74
C PRO A 112 22.95 5.85 -0.45
N GLU A 113 23.53 4.65 -0.38
CA GLU A 113 24.21 4.00 -1.52
C GLU A 113 23.21 3.26 -2.41
N PRO A 114 22.36 2.35 -1.87
CA PRO A 114 21.11 1.96 -2.51
C PRO A 114 19.89 2.60 -1.84
N ILE A 115 18.83 2.83 -2.63
CA ILE A 115 17.49 3.15 -2.12
C ILE A 115 16.62 1.91 -2.28
N LEU A 116 16.09 1.40 -1.16
CA LEU A 116 15.14 0.28 -1.16
C LEU A 116 13.70 0.84 -1.18
N LEU A 117 12.89 0.31 -2.08
CA LEU A 117 11.48 0.69 -2.26
C LEU A 117 10.60 -0.55 -2.09
N ALA A 118 9.58 -0.46 -1.25
CA ALA A 118 8.58 -1.51 -1.09
C ALA A 118 7.20 -0.91 -0.77
N SER A 119 6.18 -1.76 -0.81
CA SER A 119 4.82 -1.43 -0.37
C SER A 119 4.23 -2.65 0.33
N GLY A 120 3.18 -2.48 1.13
CA GLY A 120 2.48 -3.60 1.75
C GLY A 120 3.38 -4.52 2.57
N SER A 121 3.15 -5.83 2.42
CA SER A 121 3.87 -6.89 3.14
C SER A 121 5.38 -6.90 2.93
N GLU A 122 5.88 -6.34 1.82
CA GLU A 122 7.31 -6.38 1.52
C GLU A 122 8.11 -5.32 2.29
N VAL A 123 7.45 -4.37 2.98
CA VAL A 123 8.14 -3.33 3.75
C VAL A 123 8.93 -3.94 4.92
N GLY A 124 8.35 -4.90 5.65
CA GLY A 124 9.06 -5.58 6.73
C GLY A 124 10.32 -6.32 6.22
N LEU A 125 10.25 -6.89 5.02
CA LEU A 125 11.38 -7.57 4.39
C LEU A 125 12.51 -6.60 4.05
N ILE A 126 12.21 -5.46 3.41
CA ILE A 126 13.27 -4.49 3.04
C ILE A 126 13.87 -3.79 4.26
N VAL A 127 13.10 -3.62 5.34
CA VAL A 127 13.60 -3.12 6.63
C VAL A 127 14.63 -4.10 7.21
N ALA A 128 14.31 -5.39 7.26
CA ALA A 128 15.24 -6.42 7.72
C ALA A 128 16.48 -6.54 6.80
N ALA A 129 16.32 -6.28 5.50
CA ALA A 129 17.44 -6.23 4.57
C ALA A 129 18.34 -5.01 4.84
N ALA A 130 17.77 -3.82 5.04
CA ALA A 130 18.50 -2.60 5.34
C ALA A 130 19.32 -2.68 6.64
N GLU A 131 18.84 -3.43 7.64
CA GLU A 131 19.61 -3.67 8.88
C GLU A 131 20.88 -4.49 8.68
N ARG A 132 21.00 -5.19 7.55
CA ARG A 132 22.13 -6.07 7.22
C ARG A 132 23.08 -5.47 6.17
N LEU A 133 22.73 -4.31 5.60
CA LEU A 133 23.52 -3.56 4.62
C LEU A 133 24.27 -2.43 5.33
#